data_AF-A0A1M7HBN3-F1
#
_entry.id   AF-A0A1M7HBN3-F1
#
_cell.length_a   1.000
_cell.length_b   1.000
_cell.length_c   1.000
_cell.angle_alpha   90.00
_cell.angle_beta   90.00
_cell.angle_gamma   90.00
#
_symmetry.space_group_name_H-M   'P 1'
#
loop_
_entity.id
_entity.type
_entity.pdbx_description
1 polymer ?
#
loop_
_entity_poly.entity_id
_entity_poly.type
_entity_poly.pdbx_seq_one_letter_code
_entity_poly.pdbx_strand_id
1 'polypeptide(L)'
;MLWSDANNVHSKAQQCKIIKLLVHRKLRNLMDNNGDSDGSRSGAHSRRIQPLAYFIFATRWLQLPLYLGLILAQCVYVYHFWVELVDLIGAVMGNQTALQHILDAVAIEGAVRPTKTSETTIMLVVLGLIDVVMISNLLIMVIIGGYETFVSRMNLDGHPDQPEWLSHVNASVLKVKLATAIIGISSIHLLKTFINAKAYDEKTILAQTGIHLVFLLSAIAIAYSDRLMSGNTSHKEARNSH
;
A
#
# COMPACT_ATOMS: atom_id res chain seq x y z
N MET A 1 -84.20 3.01 35.40
CA MET A 1 -83.03 3.26 36.27
C MET A 1 -82.17 4.33 35.58
N LEU A 2 -82.67 5.57 35.65
CA LEU A 2 -82.16 6.75 34.96
C LEU A 2 -81.20 7.51 35.90
N TRP A 3 -80.07 6.88 36.23
CA TRP A 3 -79.04 7.49 37.07
C TRP A 3 -77.67 6.83 36.85
N SER A 4 -77.18 6.79 35.60
CA SER A 4 -75.83 6.29 35.30
C SER A 4 -75.21 6.90 34.02
N ASP A 5 -75.58 8.12 33.64
CA ASP A 5 -75.04 8.74 32.41
C ASP A 5 -74.62 10.22 32.55
N ALA A 6 -74.82 10.85 33.72
CA ALA A 6 -74.42 12.24 33.95
C ALA A 6 -72.95 12.40 34.41
N ASN A 7 -72.33 11.36 34.96
CA ASN A 7 -70.97 11.45 35.55
C ASN A 7 -69.83 11.36 34.51
N ASN A 8 -70.10 10.87 33.29
CA ASN A 8 -69.05 10.65 32.28
C ASN A 8 -68.74 11.94 31.48
N VAL A 9 -69.76 12.77 31.21
CA VAL A 9 -69.59 14.02 30.44
C VAL A 9 -68.79 15.07 31.23
N HIS A 10 -68.98 15.15 32.55
CA HIS A 10 -68.28 16.10 33.40
C HIS A 10 -66.77 15.77 33.54
N SER A 11 -66.43 14.48 33.57
CA SER A 11 -65.03 14.00 33.63
C SER A 11 -64.25 14.31 32.35
N LYS A 12 -64.85 14.10 31.17
CA LYS A 12 -64.21 14.40 29.88
C LYS A 12 -63.98 15.90 29.66
N ALA A 13 -64.93 16.75 30.09
CA ALA A 13 -64.76 18.20 30.02
C ALA A 13 -63.61 18.70 30.91
N GLN A 14 -63.39 18.06 32.06
CA GLN A 14 -62.31 18.42 32.99
C GLN A 14 -60.94 17.95 32.47
N GLN A 15 -60.86 16.76 31.86
CA GLN A 15 -59.62 16.31 31.20
C GLN A 15 -59.22 17.20 30.01
N CYS A 16 -60.19 17.67 29.20
CA CYS A 16 -59.90 18.53 28.06
C CYS A 16 -59.32 19.90 28.49
N LYS A 17 -59.80 20.47 29.61
CA LYS A 17 -59.23 21.72 30.18
C LYS A 17 -57.79 21.57 30.65
N ILE A 18 -57.45 20.43 31.29
CA ILE A 18 -56.09 20.17 31.79
C ILE A 18 -55.10 19.99 30.64
N ILE A 19 -55.47 19.22 29.61
CA ILE A 19 -54.62 19.02 28.42
C ILE A 19 -54.39 20.36 27.70
N LYS A 20 -55.44 21.18 27.54
CA LYS A 20 -55.33 22.49 26.88
C LYS A 20 -54.41 23.45 27.65
N LEU A 21 -54.46 23.44 28.99
CA LEU A 21 -53.56 24.21 29.86
C LEU A 21 -52.10 23.74 29.79
N LEU A 22 -51.88 22.42 29.76
CA LEU A 22 -50.53 21.83 29.62
C LEU A 22 -49.90 22.16 28.27
N VAL A 23 -50.66 22.02 27.17
CA VAL A 23 -50.20 22.34 25.82
C VAL A 23 -49.89 23.84 25.69
N HIS A 24 -50.76 24.70 26.22
CA HIS A 24 -50.51 26.15 26.19
C HIS A 24 -49.29 26.55 27.03
N ARG A 25 -49.05 25.92 28.19
CA ARG A 25 -47.83 26.16 28.98
C ARG A 25 -46.57 25.72 28.25
N LYS A 26 -46.59 24.56 27.58
CA LYS A 26 -45.45 24.05 26.82
C LYS A 26 -45.13 24.95 25.61
N LEU A 27 -46.14 25.40 24.88
CA LEU A 27 -45.99 26.33 23.75
C LEU A 27 -45.43 27.70 24.18
N ARG A 28 -45.86 28.22 25.33
CA ARG A 28 -45.35 29.50 25.86
C ARG A 28 -43.85 29.40 26.20
N ASN A 29 -43.43 28.32 26.87
CA ASN A 29 -42.01 28.09 27.16
C ASN A 29 -41.15 27.88 25.90
N LEU A 30 -41.72 27.39 24.79
CA LEU A 30 -41.00 27.24 23.52
C LEU A 30 -40.85 28.58 22.76
N MET A 31 -41.78 29.52 22.95
CA MET A 31 -41.67 30.85 22.35
C MET A 31 -40.64 31.73 23.07
N ASP A 32 -40.55 31.64 24.41
CA ASP A 32 -39.59 32.42 25.19
C ASP A 32 -38.13 31.95 24.96
N ASN A 33 -37.90 30.67 24.66
CA ASN A 33 -36.55 30.11 24.49
C ASN A 33 -35.95 30.33 23.08
N ASN A 34 -36.70 30.94 22.17
CA ASN A 34 -36.27 31.24 20.80
C ASN A 34 -35.95 32.75 20.59
N GLY A 35 -35.95 33.54 21.66
CA GLY A 35 -35.81 35.00 21.63
C GLY A 35 -34.40 35.57 21.77
N ASP A 36 -33.37 34.77 22.04
CA ASP A 36 -31.98 35.24 22.13
C ASP A 36 -31.23 34.93 20.82
N SER A 37 -31.52 35.73 19.79
CA SER A 37 -30.67 35.86 18.61
C SER A 37 -30.24 37.31 18.46
N ASP A 38 -29.26 37.74 19.27
CA ASP A 38 -28.47 38.93 18.96
C ASP A 38 -26.99 38.78 19.35
N GLY A 39 -26.14 39.00 18.35
CA GLY A 39 -24.91 39.75 18.53
C GLY A 39 -23.66 39.05 19.08
N SER A 40 -22.85 38.44 18.21
CA SER A 40 -21.39 38.62 18.30
C SER A 40 -20.62 38.31 17.00
N ARG A 41 -20.25 39.39 16.30
CA ARG A 41 -18.97 39.63 15.58
C ARG A 41 -18.52 38.55 14.58
N SER A 42 -18.91 38.72 13.31
CA SER A 42 -18.18 38.16 12.17
C SER A 42 -16.81 38.85 12.01
N GLY A 43 -15.82 38.41 12.79
CA GLY A 43 -14.42 38.68 12.52
C GLY A 43 -13.98 37.85 11.31
N ALA A 44 -13.84 38.50 10.15
CA ALA A 44 -13.22 37.91 8.97
C ALA A 44 -11.76 37.57 9.28
N HIS A 45 -11.52 36.36 9.81
CA HIS A 45 -10.19 35.80 9.92
C HIS A 45 -9.68 35.52 8.51
N SER A 46 -8.85 36.42 7.99
CA SER A 46 -8.00 36.14 6.84
C SER A 46 -7.09 34.97 7.22
N ARG A 47 -7.50 33.76 6.83
CA ARG A 47 -6.70 32.54 7.02
C ARG A 47 -5.49 32.66 6.12
N ARG A 48 -4.39 33.17 6.68
CA ARG A 48 -3.07 33.19 6.07
C ARG A 48 -2.77 31.76 5.60
N ILE A 49 -2.69 31.56 4.29
CA ILE A 49 -2.38 30.26 3.71
C ILE A 49 -1.00 29.88 4.26
N GLN A 50 -0.95 28.86 5.11
CA GLN A 50 0.30 28.46 5.73
C GLN A 50 1.23 27.97 4.62
N PRO A 51 2.48 28.45 4.52
CA PRO A 51 3.44 27.99 3.50
C PRO A 51 3.65 26.48 3.51
N LEU A 52 3.35 25.84 4.65
CA LEU A 52 3.28 24.39 4.81
C LEU A 52 2.27 23.73 3.86
N ALA A 53 1.10 24.33 3.63
CA ALA A 53 0.09 23.79 2.72
C ALA A 53 0.58 23.83 1.26
N TYR A 54 1.21 24.92 0.83
CA TYR A 54 1.80 25.03 -0.51
C TYR A 54 2.93 24.01 -0.73
N PHE A 55 3.75 23.77 0.28
CA PHE A 55 4.75 22.70 0.26
C PHE A 55 4.12 21.30 0.11
N ILE A 56 3.03 21.03 0.82
CA ILE A 56 2.29 19.76 0.71
C ILE A 56 1.67 19.59 -0.69
N PHE A 57 1.18 20.66 -1.32
CA PHE A 57 0.69 20.59 -2.71
C PHE A 57 1.82 20.43 -3.73
N ALA A 58 2.99 21.05 -3.51
CA ALA A 58 4.14 20.95 -4.40
C ALA A 58 4.76 19.55 -4.45
N THR A 59 4.80 18.81 -3.33
CA THR A 59 5.34 17.43 -3.31
C THR A 59 4.52 16.45 -4.14
N ARG A 60 3.22 16.70 -4.36
CA ARG A 60 2.35 15.86 -5.21
C ARG A 60 2.66 16.01 -6.69
N TRP A 61 3.02 17.22 -7.12
CA TRP A 61 3.43 17.47 -8.51
C TRP A 61 4.77 16.81 -8.83
N LEU A 62 5.66 16.66 -7.85
CA LEU A 62 6.92 15.92 -8.01
C LEU A 62 6.70 14.39 -8.14
N GLN A 63 5.63 13.87 -7.52
CA GLN A 63 5.30 12.44 -7.56
C GLN A 63 4.77 11.99 -8.92
N LEU A 64 4.02 12.85 -9.63
CA LEU A 64 3.40 12.49 -10.91
C LEU A 64 4.43 12.13 -12.02
N PRO A 65 5.49 12.92 -12.26
CA PRO A 65 6.57 12.55 -13.17
C PRO A 65 7.30 11.28 -12.75
N LEU A 66 7.47 11.06 -11.45
CA LEU A 66 8.14 9.87 -10.92
C LEU A 66 7.34 8.60 -11.22
N TYR A 67 6.03 8.59 -10.96
CA TYR A 67 5.17 7.46 -11.33
C TYR A 67 5.11 7.24 -12.83
N LEU A 68 5.04 8.30 -13.63
CA LEU A 68 5.10 8.18 -15.09
C LEU A 68 6.41 7.53 -15.53
N GLY A 69 7.54 7.94 -14.94
CA GLY A 69 8.84 7.34 -15.18
C GLY A 69 8.90 5.85 -14.80
N LEU A 70 8.36 5.47 -13.65
CA LEU A 70 8.28 4.07 -13.22
C LEU A 70 7.40 3.21 -14.14
N ILE A 71 6.26 3.75 -14.61
CA ILE A 71 5.39 3.05 -15.56
C ILE A 71 6.10 2.87 -16.91
N LEU A 72 6.77 3.91 -17.42
CA LEU A 72 7.55 3.80 -18.65
C LEU A 72 8.70 2.80 -18.51
N ALA A 73 9.41 2.82 -17.37
CA ALA A 73 10.45 1.83 -17.08
C ALA A 73 9.86 0.41 -17.10
N GLN A 74 8.69 0.20 -16.50
CA GLN A 74 8.00 -1.09 -16.54
C GLN A 74 7.68 -1.53 -17.97
N CYS A 75 7.22 -0.62 -18.84
CA CYS A 75 6.98 -0.92 -20.26
C CYS A 75 8.27 -1.34 -20.98
N VAL A 76 9.40 -0.67 -20.71
CA VAL A 76 10.70 -1.04 -21.28
C VAL A 76 11.16 -2.41 -20.80
N TYR A 77 11.01 -2.73 -19.50
CA TYR A 77 11.34 -4.05 -18.97
C TYR A 77 10.49 -5.17 -19.60
N VAL A 78 9.19 -4.94 -19.81
CA VAL A 78 8.32 -5.89 -20.51
C VAL A 78 8.77 -6.11 -21.95
N TYR A 79 9.17 -5.04 -22.65
CA TYR A 79 9.75 -5.16 -23.98
C TYR A 79 11.06 -5.94 -23.98
N HIS A 80 11.97 -5.63 -23.05
CA HIS A 80 13.25 -6.34 -22.90
C HIS A 80 13.05 -7.83 -22.66
N PHE A 81 12.11 -8.18 -21.77
CA PHE A 81 11.72 -9.56 -21.50
C PHE A 81 11.26 -10.29 -22.76
N TRP A 82 10.47 -9.63 -23.62
CA TRP A 82 10.01 -10.24 -24.88
C TRP A 82 11.17 -10.51 -25.85
N VAL A 83 12.12 -9.58 -25.95
CA VAL A 83 13.32 -9.75 -26.79
C VAL A 83 14.18 -10.90 -26.27
N GLU A 84 14.53 -10.90 -24.98
CA GLU A 84 15.32 -11.97 -24.36
C GLU A 84 14.65 -13.35 -24.48
N LEU A 85 13.32 -13.40 -24.37
CA LEU A 85 12.55 -14.63 -24.55
C LEU A 85 12.67 -15.18 -25.97
N VAL A 86 12.53 -14.31 -26.99
CA VAL A 86 12.67 -14.72 -28.40
C VAL A 86 14.10 -15.17 -28.69
N ASP A 87 15.10 -14.48 -28.15
CA ASP A 87 16.51 -14.84 -28.29
C ASP A 87 16.82 -16.19 -27.61
N LEU A 88 16.27 -16.44 -26.42
CA LEU A 88 16.39 -17.72 -25.73
C LEU A 88 15.78 -18.86 -26.55
N ILE A 89 14.57 -18.66 -27.10
CA ILE A 89 13.92 -19.65 -27.96
C ILE A 89 14.77 -19.89 -29.22
N GLY A 90 15.26 -18.83 -29.86
CA GLY A 90 16.14 -18.93 -31.04
C GLY A 90 17.45 -19.67 -30.74
N ALA A 91 18.05 -19.45 -29.57
CA ALA A 91 19.25 -20.14 -29.11
C ALA A 91 18.99 -21.64 -28.86
N VAL A 92 17.87 -21.99 -28.21
CA VAL A 92 17.45 -23.39 -28.02
C VAL A 92 17.17 -24.09 -29.36
N MET A 93 16.65 -23.35 -30.35
CA MET A 93 16.41 -23.84 -31.71
C MET A 93 17.67 -23.93 -32.59
N GLY A 94 18.86 -23.54 -32.09
CA GLY A 94 20.14 -23.73 -32.77
C GLY A 94 20.67 -22.53 -33.57
N ASN A 95 20.11 -21.33 -33.38
CA ASN A 95 20.60 -20.11 -34.04
C ASN A 95 21.87 -19.55 -33.34
N GLN A 96 23.03 -19.67 -34.00
CA GLN A 96 24.34 -19.31 -33.41
C GLN A 96 24.53 -17.79 -33.22
N THR A 97 23.78 -16.95 -33.94
CA THR A 97 23.86 -15.48 -33.84
C THR A 97 23.14 -14.94 -32.60
N ALA A 98 22.02 -15.57 -32.19
CA ALA A 98 21.33 -15.24 -30.94
C ALA A 98 22.20 -15.54 -29.71
N LEU A 99 23.03 -16.59 -29.78
CA LEU A 99 23.95 -16.98 -28.72
C LEU A 99 24.98 -15.88 -28.38
N GLN A 100 25.45 -15.14 -29.39
CA GLN A 100 26.45 -14.08 -29.19
C GLN A 100 25.85 -12.84 -28.53
N HIS A 101 24.64 -12.44 -28.92
CA HIS A 101 23.94 -11.30 -28.30
C HIS A 101 23.57 -11.56 -26.83
N ILE A 102 23.22 -12.81 -26.50
CA ILE A 102 22.90 -13.18 -25.12
C ILE A 102 24.17 -13.28 -24.25
N LEU A 103 25.27 -13.79 -24.80
CA LEU A 103 26.55 -13.83 -24.09
C LEU A 103 27.06 -12.43 -23.75
N ASP A 104 26.98 -11.46 -24.66
CA ASP A 104 27.40 -10.08 -24.37
C ASP A 104 26.44 -9.35 -23.40
N ALA A 105 25.13 -9.66 -23.45
CA ALA A 105 24.15 -9.04 -22.53
C ALA A 105 24.23 -9.60 -21.10
N VAL A 106 24.65 -10.86 -20.93
CA VAL A 106 24.60 -11.57 -19.63
C VAL A 106 25.99 -11.80 -19.02
N ALA A 107 27.06 -11.83 -19.83
CA ALA A 107 28.42 -12.02 -19.34
C ALA A 107 29.09 -10.69 -18.99
N ILE A 108 29.65 -10.64 -17.77
CA ILE A 108 30.43 -9.51 -17.26
C ILE A 108 31.81 -9.52 -17.95
N GLU A 109 32.39 -8.33 -18.20
CA GLU A 109 33.73 -8.16 -18.80
C GLU A 109 34.75 -9.15 -18.19
N GLY A 110 35.20 -10.12 -18.99
CA GLY A 110 36.24 -11.07 -18.60
C GLY A 110 35.81 -12.53 -18.37
N ALA A 111 34.52 -12.88 -18.48
CA ALA A 111 34.09 -14.28 -18.37
C ALA A 111 34.55 -15.12 -19.59
N VAL A 112 35.26 -16.23 -19.32
CA VAL A 112 35.73 -17.17 -20.33
C VAL A 112 34.53 -17.74 -21.11
N ARG A 113 34.51 -17.52 -22.43
CA ARG A 113 33.49 -18.04 -23.34
C ARG A 113 33.46 -19.58 -23.24
N PRO A 114 32.33 -20.21 -22.85
CA PRO A 114 32.26 -21.66 -22.82
C PRO A 114 32.30 -22.18 -24.26
N THR A 115 33.39 -22.86 -24.63
CA THR A 115 33.62 -23.31 -26.01
C THR A 115 32.89 -24.61 -26.38
N LYS A 116 32.10 -25.21 -25.48
CA LYS A 116 31.13 -26.28 -25.76
C LYS A 116 30.40 -26.68 -24.46
N THR A 117 29.20 -26.15 -24.22
CA THR A 117 28.16 -26.74 -23.34
C THR A 117 26.86 -25.95 -23.51
N SER A 118 25.92 -26.48 -24.29
CA SER A 118 24.60 -25.86 -24.46
C SER A 118 23.83 -25.78 -23.13
N GLU A 119 23.99 -26.77 -22.25
CA GLU A 119 23.25 -26.86 -20.98
C GLU A 119 23.59 -25.73 -19.99
N THR A 120 24.87 -25.47 -19.71
CA THR A 120 25.29 -24.37 -18.83
C THR A 120 24.91 -23.02 -19.41
N THR A 121 25.00 -22.89 -20.73
CA THR A 121 24.60 -21.65 -21.40
C THR A 121 23.10 -21.42 -21.27
N ILE A 122 22.26 -22.40 -21.62
CA ILE A 122 20.81 -22.32 -21.46
C ILE A 122 20.42 -22.01 -20.01
N MET A 123 21.05 -22.66 -19.03
CA MET A 123 20.81 -22.41 -17.61
C MET A 123 21.16 -20.97 -17.21
N LEU A 124 22.31 -20.44 -17.63
CA LEU A 124 22.70 -19.05 -17.33
C LEU A 124 21.77 -18.01 -17.97
N VAL A 125 21.27 -18.30 -19.17
CA VAL A 125 20.29 -17.43 -19.84
C VAL A 125 18.93 -17.48 -19.14
N VAL A 126 18.45 -18.67 -18.78
CA VAL A 126 17.21 -18.83 -18.01
C VAL A 126 17.30 -18.11 -16.66
N LEU A 127 18.44 -18.20 -15.96
CA LEU A 127 18.68 -17.46 -14.72
C LEU A 127 18.67 -15.94 -14.91
N GLY A 128 19.15 -15.43 -16.05
CA GLY A 128 19.05 -14.02 -16.41
C GLY A 128 17.61 -13.58 -16.69
N LEU A 129 16.85 -14.39 -17.42
CA LEU A 129 15.43 -14.11 -17.70
C LEU A 129 14.59 -14.08 -16.41
N ILE A 130 14.87 -14.98 -15.46
CA ILE A 130 14.23 -15.00 -14.14
C ILE A 130 14.51 -13.70 -13.37
N ASP A 131 15.74 -13.18 -13.46
CA ASP A 131 16.15 -11.94 -12.78
C ASP A 131 15.37 -10.71 -13.28
N VAL A 132 15.23 -10.55 -14.60
CA VAL A 132 14.46 -9.46 -15.23
C VAL A 132 12.99 -9.50 -14.80
N VAL A 133 12.38 -10.69 -14.75
CA VAL A 133 10.99 -10.87 -14.28
C VAL A 133 10.82 -10.46 -12.83
N MET A 134 11.79 -10.84 -12.00
CA MET A 134 11.72 -10.59 -10.57
C MET A 134 11.92 -9.10 -10.22
N ILE A 135 12.80 -8.37 -10.93
CA ILE A 135 12.91 -6.92 -10.81
C ILE A 135 11.58 -6.25 -11.23
N SER A 136 10.97 -6.72 -12.32
CA SER A 136 9.67 -6.23 -12.80
C SER A 136 8.54 -6.44 -11.77
N ASN A 137 8.57 -7.55 -11.02
CA ASN A 137 7.62 -7.83 -9.95
C ASN A 137 7.87 -6.97 -8.69
N LEU A 138 9.12 -6.59 -8.41
CA LEU A 138 9.42 -5.61 -7.37
C LEU A 138 8.93 -4.22 -7.77
N LEU A 139 9.17 -3.80 -9.02
CA LEU A 139 8.78 -2.49 -9.52
C LEU A 139 7.26 -2.27 -9.41
N ILE A 140 6.45 -3.25 -9.79
CA ILE A 140 4.99 -3.13 -9.65
C ILE A 140 4.55 -3.00 -8.18
N MET A 141 5.18 -3.73 -7.25
CA MET A 141 4.94 -3.59 -5.81
C MET A 141 5.30 -2.19 -5.30
N VAL A 142 6.39 -1.61 -5.78
CA VAL A 142 6.83 -0.24 -5.43
C VAL A 142 5.88 0.81 -6.01
N ILE A 143 5.42 0.64 -7.25
CA ILE A 143 4.44 1.54 -7.88
C ILE A 143 3.13 1.55 -7.09
N ILE A 144 2.60 0.37 -6.76
CA ILE A 144 1.33 0.23 -6.02
C ILE A 144 1.49 0.77 -4.59
N GLY A 145 2.54 0.36 -3.87
CA GLY A 145 2.77 0.79 -2.50
C GLY A 145 3.03 2.31 -2.40
N GLY A 146 3.74 2.88 -3.37
CA GLY A 146 3.92 4.33 -3.49
C GLY A 146 2.59 5.04 -3.74
N TYR A 147 1.82 4.58 -4.73
CA TYR A 147 0.53 5.18 -5.08
C TYR A 147 -0.42 5.17 -3.87
N GLU A 148 -0.47 4.06 -3.15
CA GLU A 148 -1.28 3.92 -1.94
C GLU A 148 -0.83 4.86 -0.80
N THR A 149 0.49 4.97 -0.59
CA THR A 149 1.06 5.78 0.50
C THR A 149 0.90 7.28 0.24
N PHE A 150 1.07 7.73 -1.00
CA PHE A 150 1.20 9.15 -1.33
C PHE A 150 0.07 9.75 -2.16
N VAL A 151 -0.61 8.96 -2.99
CA VAL A 151 -1.70 9.48 -3.84
C VAL A 151 -3.07 9.16 -3.22
N SER A 152 -3.25 7.93 -2.72
CA SER A 152 -4.53 7.42 -2.20
C SER A 152 -4.95 8.05 -0.85
N ARG A 153 -4.03 8.24 0.10
CA ARG A 153 -4.34 8.73 1.46
C ARG A 153 -4.66 10.23 1.58
N MET A 154 -4.52 11.01 0.50
CA MET A 154 -4.65 12.47 0.53
C MET A 154 -5.85 12.99 -0.27
N ASN A 155 -6.92 12.20 -0.41
CA ASN A 155 -8.20 12.66 -0.93
C ASN A 155 -9.33 12.14 -0.02
N LEU A 156 -10.08 13.08 0.58
CA LEU A 156 -11.35 12.93 1.33
C LEU A 156 -11.29 13.09 2.87
N ASP A 157 -10.91 14.28 3.33
CA ASP A 157 -11.58 14.86 4.51
C ASP A 157 -12.87 15.53 4.02
N GLY A 158 -14.03 14.89 4.22
CA GLY A 158 -15.30 15.56 3.88
C GLY A 158 -16.62 14.78 3.80
N HIS A 159 -16.70 13.48 4.12
CA HIS A 159 -18.00 12.79 4.22
C HIS A 159 -18.12 11.90 5.47
N PRO A 160 -19.28 11.90 6.16
CA PRO A 160 -19.54 11.14 7.39
C PRO A 160 -19.61 9.61 7.20
N ASP A 161 -19.53 9.12 5.97
CA ASP A 161 -19.45 7.69 5.64
C ASP A 161 -18.17 7.42 4.83
N GLN A 162 -17.05 7.22 5.53
CA GLN A 162 -15.82 6.69 4.95
C GLN A 162 -15.87 5.16 5.05
N PRO A 163 -15.86 4.39 3.94
CA PRO A 163 -15.97 2.93 4.04
C PRO A 163 -14.66 2.30 4.56
N GLU A 164 -14.78 1.20 5.29
CA GLU A 164 -13.75 0.52 6.11
C GLU A 164 -12.53 -0.03 5.33
N TRP A 165 -12.56 0.01 3.99
CA TRP A 165 -11.59 -0.60 3.08
C TRP A 165 -10.28 0.17 2.81
N LEU A 166 -10.07 1.40 3.31
CA LEU A 166 -8.80 2.15 3.11
C LEU A 166 -7.95 2.32 4.39
N SER A 167 -8.51 1.94 5.54
CA SER A 167 -7.79 1.95 6.82
C SER A 167 -6.99 0.67 7.04
N HIS A 168 -7.35 -0.45 6.37
CA HIS A 168 -6.70 -1.75 6.51
C HIS A 168 -5.95 -2.19 5.25
N VAL A 169 -5.27 -1.29 4.55
CA VAL A 169 -4.08 -1.78 3.84
C VAL A 169 -3.00 -1.95 4.90
N ASN A 170 -2.84 -3.20 5.31
CA ASN A 170 -1.99 -3.59 6.42
C ASN A 170 -0.54 -3.23 6.08
N ALA A 171 -0.02 -2.13 6.63
CA ALA A 171 1.35 -1.68 6.39
C ALA A 171 2.38 -2.80 6.66
N SER A 172 2.03 -3.73 7.54
CA SER A 172 2.72 -4.98 7.80
C SER A 172 2.84 -5.89 6.56
N VAL A 173 1.74 -6.10 5.83
CA VAL A 173 1.72 -6.92 4.61
C VAL A 173 2.54 -6.26 3.50
N LEU A 174 2.52 -4.92 3.39
CA LEU A 174 3.34 -4.21 2.42
C LEU A 174 4.84 -4.37 2.71
N LYS A 175 5.24 -4.22 3.98
CA LYS A 175 6.64 -4.39 4.42
C LYS A 175 7.13 -5.82 4.21
N VAL A 176 6.32 -6.82 4.55
CA VAL A 176 6.65 -8.24 4.36
C VAL A 176 6.82 -8.56 2.87
N LYS A 177 5.89 -8.12 2.01
CA LYS A 177 6.00 -8.33 0.55
C LYS A 177 7.26 -7.71 -0.04
N LEU A 178 7.63 -6.51 0.40
CA LEU A 178 8.86 -5.85 0.00
C LEU A 178 10.09 -6.67 0.45
N ALA A 179 10.15 -7.06 1.72
CA ALA A 179 11.27 -7.83 2.27
C ALA A 179 11.44 -9.18 1.56
N THR A 180 10.36 -9.91 1.30
CA THR A 180 10.39 -11.17 0.54
C THR A 180 10.88 -10.97 -0.89
N ALA A 181 10.48 -9.88 -1.56
CA ALA A 181 10.96 -9.57 -2.91
C ALA A 181 12.48 -9.31 -2.94
N ILE A 182 13.00 -8.53 -2.00
CA ILE A 182 14.45 -8.24 -1.90
C ILE A 182 15.26 -9.51 -1.60
N ILE A 183 14.78 -10.36 -0.70
CA ILE A 183 15.43 -11.65 -0.41
C ILE A 183 15.46 -12.52 -1.68
N GLY A 184 14.32 -12.65 -2.37
CA GLY A 184 14.24 -13.42 -3.62
C GLY A 184 15.23 -12.94 -4.68
N ILE A 185 15.37 -11.62 -4.82
CA ILE A 185 16.36 -10.98 -5.71
C ILE A 185 17.78 -11.38 -5.38
N SER A 186 18.14 -11.24 -4.11
CA SER A 186 19.46 -11.62 -3.65
C SER A 186 19.72 -13.13 -3.78
N SER A 187 18.72 -13.99 -3.55
CA SER A 187 18.84 -15.44 -3.68
C SER A 187 19.11 -15.89 -5.12
N ILE A 188 18.38 -15.35 -6.10
CA ILE A 188 18.56 -15.73 -7.52
C ILE A 188 19.94 -15.31 -8.02
N HIS A 189 20.40 -14.12 -7.62
CA HIS A 189 21.76 -13.67 -7.93
C HIS A 189 22.82 -14.62 -7.34
N LEU A 190 22.65 -15.08 -6.09
CA LEU A 190 23.59 -16.01 -5.46
C LEU A 190 23.61 -17.37 -6.14
N LEU A 191 22.43 -17.86 -6.54
CA LEU A 191 22.31 -19.11 -7.29
C LEU A 191 23.01 -19.03 -8.66
N LYS A 192 22.87 -17.91 -9.38
CA LYS A 192 23.58 -17.65 -10.64
C LYS A 192 25.11 -17.67 -10.44
N THR A 193 25.61 -16.97 -9.43
CA THR A 193 27.04 -16.97 -9.10
C THR A 193 27.53 -18.37 -8.71
N PHE A 194 26.75 -19.12 -7.93
CA PHE A 194 27.10 -20.47 -7.49
C PHE A 194 27.21 -21.46 -8.66
N ILE A 195 26.26 -21.41 -9.59
CA ILE A 195 26.22 -22.28 -10.78
C ILE A 195 27.46 -22.08 -11.67
N ASN A 196 28.00 -20.87 -11.72
CA ASN A 196 29.22 -20.56 -12.47
C ASN A 196 30.39 -20.16 -11.55
N ALA A 197 30.49 -20.78 -10.36
CA ALA A 197 31.46 -20.39 -9.33
C ALA A 197 32.92 -20.39 -9.79
N LYS A 198 33.28 -21.22 -10.77
CA LYS A 198 34.65 -21.26 -11.34
C LYS A 198 35.05 -19.98 -12.07
N ALA A 199 34.08 -19.19 -12.53
CA ALA A 199 34.31 -17.93 -13.22
C ALA A 199 34.34 -16.71 -12.29
N TYR A 200 34.05 -16.89 -10.99
CA TYR A 200 33.99 -15.81 -10.01
C TYR A 200 35.10 -15.94 -8.96
N ASP A 201 35.59 -14.80 -8.49
CA ASP A 201 36.54 -14.76 -7.38
C ASP A 201 35.89 -15.24 -6.08
N GLU A 202 36.66 -15.96 -5.26
CA GLU A 202 36.19 -16.50 -3.99
C GLU A 202 35.68 -15.38 -3.06
N LYS A 203 36.35 -14.22 -3.06
CA LYS A 203 35.94 -13.07 -2.25
C LYS A 203 34.59 -12.51 -2.67
N THR A 204 34.29 -12.51 -3.97
CA THR A 204 33.00 -12.06 -4.49
C THR A 204 31.88 -12.99 -4.05
N ILE A 205 32.09 -14.31 -4.13
CA ILE A 205 31.11 -15.31 -3.68
C ILE A 205 30.86 -15.18 -2.17
N LEU A 206 31.92 -15.01 -1.38
CA LEU A 206 31.82 -14.85 0.07
C LEU A 206 31.13 -13.54 0.48
N ALA A 207 31.47 -12.43 -0.19
CA ALA A 207 30.82 -11.13 0.03
C ALA A 207 29.32 -11.18 -0.34
N GLN A 208 28.98 -11.78 -1.47
CA GLN A 208 27.59 -11.94 -1.92
C GLN A 208 26.77 -12.81 -0.94
N THR A 209 27.37 -13.89 -0.43
CA THR A 209 26.76 -14.73 0.60
C THR A 209 26.56 -13.96 1.91
N GLY A 210 27.54 -13.13 2.30
CA GLY A 210 27.42 -12.25 3.47
C GLY A 210 26.27 -11.25 3.33
N ILE A 211 26.14 -10.59 2.18
CA ILE A 211 25.04 -9.65 1.90
C ILE A 211 23.69 -10.37 1.96
N HIS A 212 23.59 -11.57 1.38
CA HIS A 212 22.35 -12.34 1.41
C HIS A 212 21.92 -12.70 2.84
N LEU A 213 22.88 -13.09 3.68
CA LEU A 213 22.63 -13.36 5.10
C LEU A 213 22.12 -12.12 5.83
N VAL A 214 22.68 -10.94 5.55
CA VAL A 214 22.21 -9.66 6.12
C VAL A 214 20.76 -9.38 5.73
N PHE A 215 20.36 -9.63 4.48
CA PHE A 215 18.96 -9.47 4.06
C PHE A 215 18.02 -10.46 4.75
N LEU A 216 18.45 -11.72 4.92
CA LEU A 216 17.65 -12.72 5.62
C LEU A 216 17.44 -12.33 7.09
N LEU A 217 18.50 -11.89 7.76
CA LEU A 217 18.43 -11.39 9.15
C LEU A 217 17.54 -10.14 9.25
N SER A 218 17.63 -9.23 8.28
CA SER A 218 16.79 -8.03 8.23
C SER A 218 15.31 -8.37 8.10
N ALA A 219 14.96 -9.35 7.27
CA ALA A 219 13.57 -9.79 7.12
C ALA A 219 13.02 -10.47 8.37
N ILE A 220 13.85 -11.28 9.06
CA ILE A 220 13.49 -11.88 10.34
C ILE A 220 13.24 -10.79 11.38
N ALA A 221 14.09 -9.74 11.42
CA ALA A 221 13.89 -8.60 12.31
C ALA A 221 12.57 -7.87 12.02
N ILE A 222 12.24 -7.61 10.74
CA ILE A 222 10.97 -6.98 10.33
C ILE A 222 9.78 -7.85 10.76
N ALA A 223 9.81 -9.16 10.49
CA ALA A 223 8.74 -10.08 10.88
C ALA A 223 8.56 -10.16 12.41
N TYR A 224 9.66 -10.13 13.16
CA TYR A 224 9.62 -10.11 14.62
C TYR A 224 9.03 -8.80 15.17
N SER A 225 9.45 -7.65 14.64
CA SER A 225 8.86 -6.34 14.99
C SER A 225 7.37 -6.29 14.72
N ASP A 226 6.93 -6.87 13.59
CA ASP A 226 5.53 -6.90 13.20
C ASP A 226 4.67 -7.77 14.13
N ARG A 227 5.20 -8.92 14.54
CA ARG A 227 4.57 -9.80 15.55
C ARG A 227 4.43 -9.11 16.90
N LEU A 228 5.44 -8.35 17.35
CA LEU A 228 5.39 -7.61 18.61
C LEU A 228 4.30 -6.52 18.58
N MET A 229 4.16 -5.79 17.48
CA MET A 229 3.12 -4.77 17.32
C MET A 229 1.72 -5.37 17.29
N SER A 230 1.55 -6.56 16.72
CA SER A 230 0.27 -7.27 16.63
C SER A 230 -0.17 -7.93 17.95
N GLY A 231 0.76 -8.21 18.87
CA GLY A 231 0.47 -8.83 20.17
C GLY A 231 -0.08 -7.87 21.24
N ASN A 232 0.08 -6.55 21.05
CA ASN A 232 -0.33 -5.54 22.04
C ASN A 232 -1.80 -5.07 21.90
N THR A 233 -2.50 -5.46 20.84
CA THR A 233 -3.92 -5.11 20.63
C THR A 233 -4.86 -6.06 21.38
N SER A 234 -4.57 -7.37 21.41
CA SER A 234 -5.45 -8.36 22.06
C SER A 234 -5.56 -8.24 23.58
N HIS A 235 -4.57 -7.63 24.25
CA HIS A 235 -4.57 -7.52 25.72
C HIS A 235 -5.33 -6.30 26.25
N LYS A 236 -5.80 -5.40 25.38
CA LYS A 236 -6.53 -4.18 25.76
C LYS A 236 -8.06 -4.35 25.70
N GLU A 237 -8.56 -5.24 24.84
CA GLU A 237 -9.99 -5.56 24.75
C GLU A 237 -10.51 -6.38 25.93
N ALA A 238 -9.70 -7.31 26.48
CA ALA A 238 -10.09 -8.11 27.65
C ALA A 238 -10.17 -7.31 28.96
N ARG A 239 -9.67 -6.06 29.00
CA ARG A 239 -9.69 -5.20 30.20
C ARG A 239 -10.81 -4.15 30.18
N ASN A 240 -11.51 -3.96 29.06
CA ASN A 240 -12.63 -3.02 28.94
C ASN A 240 -14.01 -3.70 29.01
N SER A 241 -14.04 -5.03 29.17
CA SER A 241 -15.25 -5.85 29.31
C SER A 241 -15.55 -6.27 30.75
N HIS A 242 -14.90 -5.63 31.73
CA HIS A 242 -15.16 -5.78 33.17
C HIS A 242 -15.49 -4.44 33.81
#